data_AF-A0A945L4V5-F1
#
_entry.id   AF-A0A945L4V5-F1
#
_cell.length_a   1.000
_cell.length_b   1.000
_cell.length_c   1.000
_cell.angle_alpha   90.00
_cell.angle_beta   90.00
_cell.angle_gamma   90.00
#
_symmetry.space_group_name_H-M   'P 1'
#
loop_
_entity.id
_entity.type
_entity.pdbx_description
1 polymer ?
#
loop_
_entity_poly.entity_id
_entity_poly.type
_entity_poly.pdbx_seq_one_letter_code
_entity_poly.pdbx_strand_id
1 'polypeptide(L)'
;MGISFAILAFLFWLIYFKTPAHNDANWVKTLPTIFASLNALSACCLTIGLIAIKRDLRRIHIGSMISATVSSALFLVLYIIYHHYQGDTKFLGEGIIRPVYFFILISHILLSVVVVPLILLTLWFAKTKRYDKHKRIAKWTFPIWMYVSVTGILVYLILHTFNVA
;
A
#
# COMPACT_ATOMS: atom_id res chain seq x y z
N MET A 1 -15.46 11.86 4.42
CA MET A 1 -14.26 12.72 4.39
C MET A 1 -13.66 12.93 5.79
N GLY A 2 -14.46 13.15 6.84
CA GLY A 2 -13.93 13.31 8.22
C GLY A 2 -13.15 12.12 8.80
N ILE A 3 -13.56 10.87 8.50
CA ILE A 3 -12.89 9.66 9.03
C ILE A 3 -11.47 9.50 8.47
N SER A 4 -11.28 9.78 7.17
CA SER A 4 -9.95 9.71 6.54
C SER A 4 -9.00 10.77 7.10
N PHE A 5 -9.51 11.97 7.40
CA PHE A 5 -8.71 13.04 8.01
C PHE A 5 -8.34 12.70 9.46
N ALA A 6 -9.27 12.13 10.24
CA ALA A 6 -9.01 11.69 11.60
C ALA A 6 -7.98 10.56 11.67
N ILE A 7 -8.04 9.60 10.74
CA ILE A 7 -7.03 8.54 10.62
C ILE A 7 -5.68 9.17 10.27
N LEU A 8 -5.59 10.03 9.25
CA LEU A 8 -4.33 10.67 8.87
C LEU A 8 -3.71 11.51 9.99
N ALA A 9 -4.52 12.27 10.72
CA ALA A 9 -4.07 13.08 11.86
C ALA A 9 -3.59 12.21 13.04
N PHE A 10 -4.30 11.11 13.33
CA PHE A 10 -3.90 10.16 14.35
C PHE A 10 -2.58 9.45 13.98
N LEU A 11 -2.41 9.05 12.72
CA LEU A 11 -1.18 8.45 12.22
C LEU A 11 -0.01 9.43 12.27
N PHE A 12 -0.24 10.69 11.88
CA PHE A 12 0.78 11.75 11.97
C PHE A 12 1.24 11.97 13.41
N TRP A 13 0.29 12.06 14.36
CA TRP A 13 0.62 12.21 15.77
C TRP A 13 1.39 11.01 16.33
N LEU A 14 0.95 9.79 16.00
CA LEU A 14 1.55 8.56 16.47
C LEU A 14 2.97 8.34 15.93
N ILE A 15 3.26 8.81 14.71
CA ILE A 15 4.59 8.72 14.09
C ILE A 15 5.56 9.78 14.64
N TYR A 16 5.11 11.03 14.84
CA TYR A 16 6.01 12.14 15.17
C TYR A 16 6.18 12.41 16.67
N PHE A 17 5.17 12.14 17.50
CA PHE A 17 5.18 12.57 18.90
C PHE A 17 5.48 11.46 19.90
N LYS A 18 5.55 10.19 19.48
CA LYS A 18 5.73 9.06 20.38
C LYS A 18 7.11 8.42 20.18
N THR A 19 7.91 8.41 21.25
CA THR A 19 9.22 7.78 21.30
C THR A 19 9.12 6.29 20.97
N PRO A 20 9.94 5.75 20.04
CA PRO A 20 9.89 4.35 19.67
C PRO A 20 10.17 3.47 20.89
N ALA A 21 9.25 2.56 21.20
CA ALA A 21 9.51 1.53 22.21
C ALA A 21 10.55 0.57 21.63
N HIS A 22 11.82 0.72 22.05
CA HIS A 22 12.88 -0.22 21.70
C HIS A 22 12.43 -1.64 22.06
N ASN A 23 12.36 -2.51 21.06
CA ASN A 23 11.99 -3.91 21.25
C ASN A 23 12.94 -4.75 20.41
N ASP A 24 13.74 -5.60 21.08
CA ASP A 24 14.71 -6.54 20.47
C ASP A 24 14.02 -7.75 19.81
N ALA A 25 12.77 -7.58 19.38
CA ALA A 25 11.89 -8.67 19.07
C ALA A 25 12.01 -9.08 17.59
N ASN A 26 12.43 -10.33 17.36
CA ASN A 26 12.68 -10.90 16.03
C ASN A 26 11.49 -10.78 15.06
N TRP A 27 10.25 -10.69 15.55
CA TRP A 27 9.07 -10.54 14.70
C TRP A 27 9.04 -9.22 13.94
N VAL A 28 9.63 -8.14 14.47
CA VAL A 28 9.63 -6.82 13.81
C VAL A 28 10.52 -6.85 12.56
N LYS A 29 11.61 -7.63 12.56
CA LYS A 29 12.48 -7.86 11.39
C LYS A 29 11.79 -8.63 10.26
N THR A 30 10.75 -9.41 10.56
CA THR A 30 9.98 -10.17 9.57
C THR A 30 8.89 -9.32 8.89
N LEU A 31 8.51 -8.19 9.49
CA LEU A 31 7.43 -7.33 8.99
C LEU A 31 7.67 -6.78 7.57
N PRO A 32 8.87 -6.31 7.18
CA PRO A 32 9.13 -5.88 5.81
C PRO A 32 8.84 -6.98 4.76
N THR A 33 9.14 -8.24 5.06
CA THR A 33 8.83 -9.37 4.16
C THR A 33 7.32 -9.60 4.06
N ILE A 34 6.59 -9.48 5.17
CA ILE A 34 5.12 -9.55 5.20
C ILE A 34 4.52 -8.38 4.38
N PHE A 35 5.11 -7.19 4.44
CA PHE A 35 4.67 -6.03 3.68
C PHE A 35 4.79 -6.24 2.18
N ALA A 36 5.94 -6.75 1.73
CA ALA A 36 6.15 -7.09 0.33
C ALA A 36 5.16 -8.17 -0.13
N SER A 37 4.92 -9.18 0.71
CA SER A 37 3.98 -10.28 0.42
C SER A 37 2.53 -9.79 0.28
N LEU A 38 2.09 -8.88 1.16
CA LEU A 38 0.74 -8.29 1.10
C LEU A 38 0.56 -7.40 -0.13
N ASN A 39 1.60 -6.64 -0.51
CA ASN A 39 1.60 -5.86 -1.75
C ASN A 39 1.59 -6.74 -2.99
N ALA A 40 2.37 -7.82 -3.01
CA ALA A 40 2.35 -8.81 -4.09
C ALA A 40 0.98 -9.46 -4.22
N LEU A 41 0.37 -9.87 -3.11
CA LEU A 41 -1.00 -10.40 -3.10
C LEU A 41 -2.00 -9.38 -3.66
N SER A 42 -1.89 -8.11 -3.25
CA SER A 42 -2.74 -7.04 -3.78
C SER A 42 -2.57 -6.86 -5.29
N ALA A 43 -1.33 -6.79 -5.80
CA ALA A 43 -1.04 -6.66 -7.23
C ALA A 43 -1.59 -7.84 -8.05
N CYS A 44 -1.45 -9.07 -7.53
CA CYS A 44 -2.04 -10.27 -8.13
C CYS A 44 -3.57 -10.20 -8.18
N CYS A 45 -4.21 -9.87 -7.05
CA CYS A 45 -5.66 -9.71 -6.98
C CYS A 45 -6.17 -8.61 -7.92
N LEU A 46 -5.47 -7.48 -8.02
CA LEU A 46 -5.81 -6.40 -8.95
C LEU A 46 -5.77 -6.88 -10.41
N THR A 47 -4.69 -7.57 -10.78
CA THR A 47 -4.52 -8.12 -12.13
C THR A 47 -5.62 -9.13 -12.46
N ILE A 48 -5.89 -10.08 -11.55
CA ILE A 48 -6.97 -11.05 -11.71
C ILE A 48 -8.32 -10.34 -11.83
N GLY A 49 -8.57 -9.34 -10.99
CA GLY A 49 -9.83 -8.60 -11.02
C GLY A 49 -10.02 -7.78 -12.29
N LEU A 50 -8.95 -7.27 -12.92
CA LEU A 50 -9.01 -6.62 -14.24
C LEU A 50 -9.31 -7.63 -15.35
N ILE A 51 -8.65 -8.79 -15.33
CA ILE A 51 -8.89 -9.84 -16.32
C ILE A 51 -10.33 -10.36 -16.18
N ALA A 52 -10.80 -10.57 -14.96
CA ALA A 52 -12.15 -11.05 -14.66
C ALA A 52 -13.23 -10.11 -15.19
N ILE A 53 -13.11 -8.79 -14.95
CA ILE A 53 -14.12 -7.85 -15.46
C ILE A 53 -14.11 -7.72 -16.98
N LYS A 54 -12.94 -7.86 -17.63
CA LYS A 54 -12.82 -7.91 -19.10
C LYS A 54 -13.47 -9.17 -19.70
N ARG A 55 -13.58 -10.25 -18.92
CA ARG A 55 -14.25 -11.51 -19.29
C ARG A 55 -15.69 -11.60 -18.77
N ASP A 56 -16.25 -10.51 -18.28
CA ASP A 56 -17.57 -10.43 -17.63
C ASP A 56 -17.76 -11.38 -16.43
N LEU A 57 -16.65 -11.85 -15.82
CA LEU A 57 -16.64 -12.70 -14.63
C LEU A 57 -16.80 -11.86 -13.37
N ARG A 58 -17.98 -11.27 -13.19
CA ARG A 58 -18.26 -10.27 -12.15
C ARG A 58 -18.02 -10.76 -10.72
N ARG A 59 -18.37 -12.02 -10.41
CA ARG A 59 -18.18 -12.61 -9.08
C ARG A 59 -16.69 -12.68 -8.70
N ILE A 60 -15.85 -13.08 -9.66
CA ILE A 60 -14.39 -13.13 -9.47
C ILE A 60 -13.84 -11.72 -9.31
N HIS A 61 -14.26 -10.78 -10.17
CA HIS A 61 -13.86 -9.36 -10.04
C HIS A 61 -14.13 -8.82 -8.63
N ILE A 62 -15.35 -9.00 -8.10
CA ILE A 62 -15.73 -8.52 -6.77
C ILE A 62 -14.87 -9.18 -5.69
N GLY A 63 -14.72 -10.51 -5.74
CA GLY A 63 -13.88 -11.25 -4.79
C GLY A 63 -12.44 -10.74 -4.79
N SER A 64 -11.84 -10.59 -5.97
CA SER A 64 -10.47 -10.10 -6.12
C SER A 64 -10.30 -8.65 -5.65
N MET A 65 -11.25 -7.75 -5.92
CA MET A 65 -11.19 -6.36 -5.44
C MET A 65 -11.29 -6.28 -3.91
N ILE A 66 -12.12 -7.12 -3.29
CA ILE A 66 -12.23 -7.21 -1.83
C ILE A 66 -10.92 -7.75 -1.24
N SER A 67 -10.38 -8.84 -1.77
CA SER A 67 -9.09 -9.39 -1.33
C SER A 67 -7.96 -8.36 -1.45
N ALA A 68 -7.85 -7.66 -2.58
CA ALA A 68 -6.85 -6.59 -2.76
C ALA A 68 -7.00 -5.47 -1.72
N THR A 69 -8.24 -5.08 -1.42
CA THR A 69 -8.55 -4.05 -0.41
C THR A 69 -8.13 -4.50 0.99
N VAL A 70 -8.47 -5.74 1.37
CA VAL A 70 -8.12 -6.32 2.68
C VAL A 70 -6.60 -6.43 2.83
N SER A 71 -5.88 -6.92 1.81
CA SER A 71 -4.41 -6.99 1.83
C SER A 71 -3.78 -5.61 1.98
N SER A 72 -4.30 -4.60 1.27
CA SER A 72 -3.80 -3.22 1.36
C SER A 72 -4.07 -2.60 2.74
N ALA A 73 -5.24 -2.85 3.31
CA ALA A 73 -5.60 -2.38 4.65
C ALA A 73 -4.72 -3.03 5.72
N LEU A 74 -4.47 -4.35 5.61
CA LEU A 74 -3.58 -5.07 6.51
C LEU A 74 -2.14 -4.55 6.40
N PHE A 75 -1.65 -4.32 5.18
CA PHE A 75 -0.34 -3.70 4.96
C PHE A 75 -0.24 -2.35 5.68
N LEU A 76 -1.24 -1.48 5.53
CA LEU A 76 -1.23 -0.16 6.17
C LEU A 76 -1.19 -0.27 7.69
N VAL A 77 -2.03 -1.12 8.29
CA VAL A 77 -2.05 -1.34 9.75
C VAL A 77 -0.70 -1.83 10.25
N LEU A 78 -0.12 -2.84 9.60
CA LEU A 78 1.17 -3.38 10.03
C LEU A 78 2.32 -2.39 9.79
N TYR A 79 2.27 -1.58 8.72
CA TYR A 79 3.25 -0.52 8.46
C TYR A 79 3.28 0.51 9.60
N ILE A 80 2.11 0.95 10.05
CA ILE A 80 1.98 1.90 11.17
C ILE A 80 2.57 1.28 12.45
N ILE A 81 2.27 0.00 12.71
CA ILE A 81 2.82 -0.73 13.84
C ILE A 81 4.35 -0.79 13.75
N TYR A 82 4.90 -1.21 12.61
CA TYR A 82 6.36 -1.29 12.41
C TYR A 82 7.04 0.05 12.66
N HIS A 83 6.49 1.12 12.09
CA HIS A 83 7.08 2.45 12.20
C HIS A 83 7.06 2.99 13.64
N HIS A 84 6.02 2.64 14.41
CA HIS A 84 5.94 2.98 15.84
C HIS A 84 7.02 2.28 16.69
N TYR A 85 7.49 1.08 16.32
CA TYR A 85 8.48 0.32 17.09
C TYR A 85 9.92 0.50 16.59
N GLN A 86 10.14 0.58 15.28
CA GLN A 86 11.47 0.52 14.67
C GLN A 86 12.03 1.89 14.27
N GLY A 87 11.17 2.91 14.09
CA GLY A 87 11.57 4.20 13.53
C GLY A 87 11.99 4.13 12.05
N ASP A 88 12.65 5.18 11.56
CA ASP A 88 13.08 5.29 10.17
C ASP A 88 14.30 4.42 9.85
N THR A 89 14.18 3.55 8.84
CA THR A 89 15.32 2.79 8.33
C THR A 89 16.10 3.64 7.32
N LYS A 90 17.39 3.91 7.61
CA LYS A 90 18.25 4.67 6.71
C LYS A 90 18.70 3.81 5.52
N PHE A 91 18.58 4.33 4.31
CA PHE A 91 19.11 3.67 3.10
C PHE A 91 20.64 3.89 3.00
N LEU A 92 21.41 2.81 3.06
CA LEU A 92 22.88 2.81 3.10
C LEU A 92 23.52 2.76 1.71
N GLY A 93 22.75 2.47 0.66
CA GLY A 93 23.26 2.42 -0.71
C GLY A 93 23.83 3.75 -1.20
N GLU A 94 24.96 3.67 -1.92
CA GLU A 94 25.69 4.79 -2.52
C GLU A 94 25.62 4.78 -4.06
N GLY A 95 25.88 5.94 -4.69
CA GLY A 95 25.86 6.08 -6.15
C GLY A 95 24.46 6.27 -6.74
N ILE A 96 24.27 5.85 -8.00
CA ILE A 96 23.05 6.10 -8.80
C ILE A 96 21.79 5.45 -8.18
N ILE A 97 21.94 4.37 -7.40
CA ILE A 97 20.81 3.68 -6.80
C ILE A 97 20.07 4.52 -5.75
N ARG A 98 20.78 5.43 -5.06
CA ARG A 98 20.21 6.28 -4.01
C ARG A 98 19.12 7.24 -4.54
N PRO A 99 19.35 8.08 -5.56
CA PRO A 99 18.30 8.93 -6.10
C PRO A 99 17.15 8.12 -6.73
N VAL A 100 17.43 6.96 -7.33
CA VAL A 100 16.39 6.05 -7.86
C VAL A 100 15.50 5.53 -6.73
N TYR A 101 16.09 5.05 -5.64
CA TYR A 101 15.37 4.57 -4.45
C TYR A 101 14.47 5.67 -3.88
N PHE A 102 15.02 6.87 -3.65
CA PHE A 102 14.23 7.97 -3.09
C PHE A 102 13.13 8.44 -4.04
N PHE A 103 13.37 8.46 -5.35
CA PHE A 103 12.33 8.77 -6.32
C PHE A 103 11.16 7.79 -6.22
N ILE A 104 11.44 6.48 -6.22
CA ILE A 104 10.43 5.43 -6.10
C ILE A 104 9.71 5.51 -4.74
N LEU A 105 10.46 5.73 -3.66
CA LEU A 105 9.90 5.80 -2.31
C LEU A 105 8.96 7.00 -2.15
N ILE A 106 9.41 8.18 -2.58
CA ILE A 106 8.62 9.41 -2.48
C ILE A 106 7.37 9.30 -3.36
N SER A 107 7.50 8.85 -4.62
CA SER A 107 6.34 8.67 -5.50
C SER A 107 5.36 7.65 -4.95
N HIS A 108 5.85 6.53 -4.39
CA HIS A 108 5.04 5.51 -3.74
C HIS A 108 4.22 6.09 -2.58
N ILE A 109 4.86 6.83 -1.67
CA ILE A 109 4.19 7.42 -0.51
C ILE A 109 3.12 8.42 -0.96
N LEU A 110 3.46 9.34 -1.86
CA LEU A 110 2.52 10.36 -2.35
C LEU A 110 1.30 9.72 -3.04
N LEU A 111 1.54 8.73 -3.90
CA LEU A 111 0.46 8.01 -4.58
C LEU A 111 -0.35 7.13 -3.63
N SER A 112 0.27 6.60 -2.56
CA SER A 112 -0.44 5.84 -1.52
C SER A 112 -1.46 6.70 -0.78
N VAL A 113 -1.11 7.95 -0.45
CA VAL A 113 -2.05 8.90 0.18
C VAL A 113 -3.25 9.16 -0.72
N VAL A 114 -3.03 9.28 -2.03
CA VAL A 114 -4.09 9.52 -3.02
C VAL A 114 -4.93 8.27 -3.29
N VAL A 115 -4.33 7.08 -3.28
CA VAL A 115 -5.04 5.85 -3.66
C VAL A 115 -6.06 5.41 -2.62
N VAL A 116 -5.78 5.60 -1.33
CA VAL A 116 -6.71 5.21 -0.25
C VAL A 116 -8.11 5.82 -0.42
N PRO A 117 -8.29 7.16 -0.54
CA PRO A 117 -9.61 7.73 -0.76
C PRO A 117 -10.22 7.31 -2.11
N LEU A 118 -9.41 7.08 -3.14
CA LEU A 118 -9.90 6.59 -4.43
C LEU A 118 -10.46 5.17 -4.35
N ILE A 119 -9.80 4.26 -3.62
CA ILE A 119 -10.29 2.90 -3.38
C ILE A 119 -11.62 2.95 -2.64
N LEU A 120 -11.69 3.72 -1.55
CA LEU A 120 -12.92 3.87 -0.76
C LEU A 120 -14.07 4.44 -1.58
N LEU A 121 -13.80 5.45 -2.41
CA LEU A 121 -14.79 6.04 -3.32
C LEU A 121 -15.27 5.03 -4.37
N THR A 122 -14.35 4.25 -4.94
CA THR A 122 -14.65 3.21 -5.94
C THR A 122 -15.52 2.11 -5.35
N LEU A 123 -15.25 1.68 -4.12
CA LEU A 123 -16.06 0.73 -3.37
C LEU A 123 -17.43 1.31 -2.99
N TRP A 124 -17.49 2.59 -2.62
CA TRP A 124 -18.75 3.27 -2.32
C TRP A 124 -19.68 3.31 -3.55
N PHE A 125 -19.15 3.62 -4.72
CA PHE A 125 -19.92 3.58 -5.97
C PHE A 125 -20.39 2.16 -6.31
N ALA A 126 -19.57 1.14 -6.06
CA ALA A 126 -19.96 -0.25 -6.23
C ALA A 126 -21.11 -0.65 -5.28
N LYS A 127 -21.02 -0.27 -4.00
CA LYS A 127 -22.04 -0.53 -2.98
C LYS A 127 -23.37 0.17 -3.29
N THR A 128 -23.32 1.42 -3.76
CA THR A 128 -24.50 2.21 -4.16
C THR A 128 -25.06 1.85 -5.54
N LYS A 129 -24.54 0.79 -6.17
CA LYS A 129 -24.92 0.33 -7.52
C LYS A 129 -24.76 1.40 -8.62
N ARG A 130 -23.93 2.41 -8.40
CA ARG A 130 -23.64 3.50 -9.35
C ARG A 130 -22.48 3.10 -10.27
N TYR A 131 -22.71 2.12 -11.14
CA TYR A 131 -21.64 1.48 -11.92
C TYR A 131 -20.97 2.42 -12.93
N ASP A 132 -21.68 3.42 -13.46
CA ASP A 132 -21.07 4.37 -14.41
C ASP A 132 -20.01 5.24 -13.73
N LYS A 133 -20.31 5.70 -12.51
CA LYS A 133 -19.34 6.46 -11.69
C LYS A 133 -18.20 5.55 -11.20
N HIS A 134 -18.51 4.32 -10.81
CA HIS A 134 -17.49 3.32 -10.46
C HIS A 134 -16.50 3.13 -11.61
N LYS A 135 -16.96 2.86 -12.84
CA LYS A 135 -16.09 2.68 -14.01
C LYS A 135 -15.23 3.92 -14.29
N ARG A 136 -15.80 5.12 -14.18
CA ARG A 136 -15.07 6.38 -14.44
C ARG A 136 -13.91 6.58 -13.46
N ILE A 137 -14.12 6.32 -12.18
CA ILE A 137 -13.08 6.47 -11.15
C ILE A 137 -12.10 5.28 -11.19
N ALA A 138 -12.58 4.06 -11.41
CA ALA A 138 -11.75 2.86 -11.47
C ALA A 138 -10.65 2.93 -12.55
N LYS A 139 -10.87 3.65 -13.65
CA LYS A 139 -9.84 3.92 -14.68
C LYS A 139 -8.61 4.65 -14.13
N TRP A 140 -8.78 5.46 -13.09
CA TRP A 140 -7.70 6.16 -12.39
C TRP A 140 -7.23 5.39 -11.16
N THR A 141 -8.16 4.83 -10.39
CA THR A 141 -7.83 4.06 -9.18
C THR A 141 -6.97 2.84 -9.52
N PHE A 142 -7.30 2.09 -10.56
CA PHE A 142 -6.59 0.86 -10.93
C PHE A 142 -5.09 1.08 -11.20
N PRO A 143 -4.66 1.98 -12.12
CA PRO A 143 -3.24 2.16 -12.42
C PRO A 143 -2.45 2.70 -11.21
N ILE A 144 -3.04 3.62 -10.44
CA ILE A 144 -2.39 4.15 -9.23
C ILE A 144 -2.23 3.04 -8.18
N TRP A 145 -3.26 2.24 -7.98
CA TRP A 145 -3.22 1.14 -7.01
C TRP A 145 -2.22 0.06 -7.42
N MET A 146 -2.21 -0.32 -8.69
CA MET A 146 -1.22 -1.26 -9.22
C MET A 146 0.21 -0.71 -9.07
N TYR A 147 0.42 0.57 -9.37
CA TYR A 147 1.72 1.22 -9.19
C TYR A 147 2.21 1.14 -7.75
N VAL A 148 1.36 1.54 -6.79
CA VAL A 148 1.70 1.50 -5.36
C VAL A 148 2.00 0.07 -4.92
N SER A 149 1.19 -0.91 -5.30
CA SER A 149 1.44 -2.32 -4.93
C SER A 149 2.76 -2.86 -5.50
N VAL A 150 3.09 -2.57 -6.76
CA VAL A 150 4.35 -3.04 -7.36
C VAL A 150 5.56 -2.31 -6.76
N THR A 151 5.47 -0.99 -6.61
CA THR A 151 6.57 -0.20 -6.04
C THR A 151 6.83 -0.54 -4.57
N GLY A 152 5.82 -0.96 -3.80
CA GLY A 152 6.01 -1.45 -2.43
C GLY A 152 6.92 -2.69 -2.37
N ILE A 153 6.81 -3.59 -3.36
CA ILE A 153 7.70 -4.75 -3.49
C ILE A 153 9.12 -4.28 -3.86
N LEU A 154 9.24 -3.34 -4.79
CA LEU A 154 10.54 -2.81 -5.22
C LEU A 154 11.28 -2.10 -4.09
N VAL A 155 10.59 -1.28 -3.29
CA VAL A 155 11.18 -0.61 -2.12
C VAL A 155 11.74 -1.65 -1.14
N TYR A 156 10.99 -2.72 -0.87
CA TYR A 156 11.48 -3.83 -0.03
C TYR A 156 12.70 -4.51 -0.63
N LEU A 157 12.67 -4.88 -1.91
CA LEU A 157 13.78 -5.57 -2.57
C LEU A 157 15.04 -4.73 -2.58
N ILE A 158 14.95 -3.45 -2.96
CA ILE A 158 16.09 -2.53 -2.97
C ILE A 158 16.63 -2.37 -1.54
N LEU A 159 15.78 -2.14 -0.54
CA LEU A 159 16.24 -1.98 0.83
C LEU A 159 16.89 -3.27 1.36
N HIS A 160 16.31 -4.44 1.07
CA HIS A 160 16.88 -5.73 1.47
C HIS A 160 18.23 -6.01 0.81
N THR A 161 18.37 -5.75 -0.51
CA THR A 161 19.61 -5.98 -1.25
C THR A 161 20.76 -5.07 -0.81
N PHE A 162 20.48 -3.81 -0.46
CA PHE A 162 21.52 -2.81 -0.19
C PHE A 162 21.77 -2.52 1.29
N ASN A 163 20.85 -2.87 2.21
CA ASN A 163 21.05 -2.68 3.65
C ASN A 163 21.32 -3.97 4.43
N VAL A 164 21.08 -5.14 3.85
CA VAL A 164 21.26 -6.45 4.52
C VAL A 164 22.45 -7.22 3.93
N ALA A 165 23.40 -6.50 3.32
CA ALA A 165 24.70 -7.03 2.92
C ALA A 165 25.73 -6.86 4.06
#